data_AF-A0AAE0S757-F1
#
_entry.id   AF-A0AAE0S757-F1
#
_cell.length_a   1.000
_cell.length_b   1.000
_cell.length_c   1.000
_cell.angle_alpha   90.00
_cell.angle_beta   90.00
_cell.angle_gamma   90.00
#
_symmetry.space_group_name_H-M   'P 1'
#
loop_
_entity.id
_entity.type
_entity.pdbx_description
1 polymer ?
#
loop_
_entity_poly.entity_id
_entity_poly.type
_entity_poly.pdbx_seq_one_letter_code
_entity_poly.pdbx_strand_id
1 'polypeptide(L)'
;MFNVSAHYLSNGYLGLKPAKGTDYYERSNDFYAALYRSAPETILKDQREYRGIFSGASLEDCSKYCITATEYTCRSFAYNKDAKVCALSDVAATSAAAILKEPKYDYYQMHPEWPCNVSLPWNYKPRVIATPLYPYHTINKMICYLNLEAPPTRQVALTLTYFYTNKDTCTERTDGVTIYDGWSEINTKLAMLCHNSSSLPLHIKSSNGTLAIKIFANSSNVSMAAVYEFGMKEV
;
A
#
# COMPACT_ATOMS: atom_id res chain seq x y z
N MET A 1 18.85 13.52 -11.68
CA MET A 1 17.69 14.40 -11.41
C MET A 1 16.46 13.66 -11.93
N PHE A 2 15.87 12.77 -11.10
CA PHE A 2 14.73 11.96 -11.52
C PHE A 2 13.46 12.61 -10.99
N ASN A 3 12.80 13.37 -11.85
CA ASN A 3 11.49 13.95 -11.59
C ASN A 3 10.43 12.98 -12.12
N VAL A 4 9.98 12.06 -11.28
CA VAL A 4 8.90 11.11 -11.60
C VAL A 4 7.93 11.11 -10.43
N SER A 5 7.06 12.12 -10.33
CA SER A 5 5.91 12.05 -9.39
C SER A 5 4.68 12.87 -9.78
N ALA A 6 4.64 13.53 -10.94
CA ALA A 6 3.56 14.49 -11.25
C ALA A 6 2.61 14.08 -12.38
N HIS A 7 2.85 12.98 -13.12
CA HIS A 7 2.17 12.80 -14.41
C HIS A 7 1.02 11.79 -14.50
N TYR A 8 0.58 11.13 -13.43
CA TYR A 8 -0.47 10.10 -13.55
C TYR A 8 -1.52 10.04 -12.43
N LEU A 9 -1.89 11.18 -11.84
CA LEU A 9 -2.95 11.19 -10.81
C LEU A 9 -4.05 12.24 -11.00
N SER A 10 -4.07 13.00 -12.10
CA SER A 10 -5.16 13.95 -12.35
C SER A 10 -6.53 13.30 -12.61
N ASN A 11 -6.60 11.97 -12.80
CA ASN A 11 -7.85 11.24 -13.00
C ASN A 11 -7.95 9.92 -12.22
N GLY A 12 -7.06 9.66 -11.25
CA GLY A 12 -6.93 8.34 -10.63
C GLY A 12 -6.52 7.26 -11.64
N TYR A 13 -6.34 6.03 -11.17
CA TYR A 13 -6.08 4.81 -11.95
C TYR A 13 -4.61 4.56 -12.36
N LEU A 14 -3.84 4.04 -11.41
CA LEU A 14 -2.92 2.94 -11.71
C LEU A 14 -3.76 1.78 -12.27
N GLY A 15 -3.35 1.17 -13.40
CA GLY A 15 -4.02 -0.01 -13.97
C GLY A 15 -4.78 0.18 -15.29
N LEU A 16 -4.45 1.18 -16.11
CA LEU A 16 -4.95 1.26 -17.48
C LEU A 16 -4.07 0.42 -18.42
N LYS A 17 -4.68 -0.55 -19.12
CA LYS A 17 -4.02 -1.25 -20.24
C LYS A 17 -4.49 -0.58 -21.55
N PRO A 18 -3.58 -0.20 -22.47
CA PRO A 18 -3.99 0.29 -23.78
C PRO A 18 -4.77 -0.80 -24.51
N ALA A 19 -5.99 -0.50 -24.95
CA ALA A 19 -6.78 -1.45 -25.71
C ALA A 19 -6.24 -1.52 -27.16
N LYS A 20 -5.98 -2.73 -27.65
CA LYS A 20 -5.35 -2.94 -28.96
C LYS A 20 -6.31 -2.50 -30.08
N GLY A 21 -5.94 -1.44 -30.80
CA GLY A 21 -6.69 -0.96 -31.97
C GLY A 21 -7.75 0.10 -31.67
N THR A 22 -7.78 0.65 -30.46
CA THR A 22 -8.73 1.70 -30.04
C THR A 22 -8.02 2.81 -29.26
N ASP A 23 -8.65 3.97 -29.16
CA ASP A 23 -8.15 5.15 -28.43
C ASP A 23 -8.60 5.20 -26.95
N TYR A 24 -9.30 4.18 -26.47
CA TYR A 24 -9.67 4.05 -25.06
C TYR A 24 -8.76 3.07 -24.29
N TYR A 25 -8.76 3.20 -22.97
CA TYR A 25 -8.06 2.30 -22.04
C TYR A 25 -9.05 1.34 -21.39
N GLU A 26 -8.67 0.07 -21.24
CA GLU A 26 -9.45 -0.90 -20.47
C GLU A 26 -9.07 -0.81 -18.99
N ARG A 27 -10.07 -0.90 -18.10
CA ARG A 27 -9.83 -0.97 -16.65
C ARG A 27 -9.29 -2.37 -16.33
N SER A 28 -8.02 -2.45 -15.95
CA SER A 28 -7.42 -3.70 -15.47
C SER A 28 -8.07 -4.11 -14.16
N ASN A 29 -8.49 -5.36 -14.01
CA ASN A 29 -8.88 -5.92 -12.71
C ASN A 29 -7.68 -6.28 -11.81
N ASP A 30 -6.45 -6.14 -12.34
CA ASP A 30 -5.19 -6.50 -11.69
C ASP A 30 -4.61 -5.31 -10.88
N PHE A 31 -5.39 -4.72 -9.97
CA PHE A 31 -5.01 -3.50 -9.26
C PHE A 31 -3.95 -3.75 -8.18
N TYR A 32 -4.05 -4.86 -7.47
CA TYR A 32 -3.08 -5.27 -6.46
C TYR A 32 -1.84 -5.87 -7.12
N ALA A 33 -2.00 -6.68 -8.17
CA ALA A 33 -0.86 -7.24 -8.89
C ALA A 33 0.01 -6.16 -9.56
N ALA A 34 -0.57 -5.01 -9.93
CA ALA A 34 0.19 -3.86 -10.44
C ALA A 34 1.20 -3.26 -9.44
N LEU A 35 1.09 -3.59 -8.14
CA LEU A 35 2.07 -3.20 -7.13
C LEU A 35 3.36 -4.04 -7.16
N TYR A 36 3.41 -5.08 -8.00
CA TYR A 36 4.49 -6.06 -8.02
C TYR A 36 5.18 -6.11 -9.38
N ARG A 37 6.50 -6.33 -9.36
CA ARG A 37 7.27 -6.72 -10.54
C ARG A 37 7.41 -8.25 -10.57
N SER A 38 7.09 -8.84 -11.72
CA SER A 38 7.18 -10.28 -11.93
C SER A 38 8.50 -10.71 -12.55
N ALA A 39 9.03 -11.86 -12.12
CA ALA A 39 10.07 -12.62 -12.79
C ALA A 39 9.50 -14.02 -13.13
N PRO A 40 9.23 -14.32 -14.40
CA PRO A 40 8.57 -15.55 -14.79
C PRO A 40 9.48 -16.78 -14.60
N GLU A 41 8.88 -17.95 -14.37
CA GLU A 41 9.59 -19.23 -14.21
C GLU A 41 10.68 -19.19 -13.13
N THR A 42 10.44 -18.46 -12.05
CA THR A 42 11.40 -18.31 -10.96
C THR A 42 10.75 -18.27 -9.58
N ILE A 43 11.54 -18.60 -8.55
CA ILE A 43 11.17 -18.54 -7.13
C ILE A 43 12.34 -18.05 -6.27
N LEU A 44 12.05 -17.72 -5.01
CA LEU A 44 13.10 -17.55 -4.01
C LEU A 44 13.81 -18.88 -3.74
N LYS A 45 15.13 -18.80 -3.60
CA LYS A 45 15.99 -19.96 -3.35
C LYS A 45 15.71 -20.62 -2.00
N ASP A 46 15.51 -19.82 -0.94
CA ASP A 46 15.27 -20.34 0.40
C ASP A 46 13.77 -20.39 0.71
N GLN A 47 13.18 -21.58 0.63
CA GLN A 47 11.76 -21.75 0.90
C GLN A 47 11.37 -21.57 2.37
N ARG A 48 12.33 -21.50 3.30
CA ARG A 48 12.06 -21.17 4.72
C ARG A 48 11.66 -19.71 4.92
N GLU A 49 11.81 -18.90 3.89
CA GLU A 49 11.38 -17.50 3.87
C GLU A 49 9.87 -17.38 3.62
N TYR A 50 9.18 -18.46 3.23
CA TYR A 50 7.73 -18.43 3.09
C TYR A 50 7.04 -18.44 4.46
N ARG A 51 6.18 -17.44 4.66
CA ARG A 51 5.43 -17.21 5.91
C ARG A 51 3.98 -17.71 5.82
N GLY A 52 3.44 -17.83 4.60
CA GLY A 52 2.08 -18.34 4.39
C GLY A 52 1.91 -18.93 2.99
N ILE A 53 1.12 -20.00 2.89
CA ILE A 53 0.78 -20.66 1.62
C ILE A 53 -0.74 -20.63 1.47
N PHE A 54 -1.22 -20.12 0.34
CA PHE A 54 -2.63 -19.96 0.04
C PHE A 54 -2.95 -20.73 -1.23
N SER A 55 -4.05 -21.49 -1.22
CA SER A 55 -4.51 -22.32 -2.34
C SER A 55 -5.86 -21.85 -2.86
N GLY A 56 -6.19 -22.17 -4.10
CA GLY A 56 -7.41 -21.69 -4.76
C GLY A 56 -7.41 -20.18 -5.01
N ALA A 57 -6.24 -19.54 -5.05
CA ALA A 57 -6.09 -18.09 -5.16
C ALA A 57 -5.74 -17.67 -6.59
N SER A 58 -6.27 -16.53 -7.04
CA SER A 58 -5.80 -15.86 -8.25
C SER A 58 -4.53 -15.04 -8.00
N LEU A 59 -3.89 -14.55 -9.06
CA LEU A 59 -2.75 -13.64 -8.92
C LEU A 59 -3.12 -12.37 -8.14
N GLU A 60 -4.31 -11.82 -8.41
CA GLU A 60 -4.81 -10.63 -7.72
C GLU A 60 -5.06 -10.92 -6.24
N ASP A 61 -5.60 -12.10 -5.91
CA ASP A 61 -5.79 -12.53 -4.51
C ASP A 61 -4.46 -12.66 -3.78
N CYS A 62 -3.47 -13.31 -4.39
CA CYS A 62 -2.13 -13.46 -3.82
C CYS A 62 -1.45 -12.11 -3.58
N SER A 63 -1.59 -11.21 -4.56
CA SER A 63 -1.07 -9.84 -4.46
C SER A 63 -1.74 -9.08 -3.32
N LYS A 64 -3.07 -9.22 -3.19
CA LYS A 64 -3.85 -8.66 -2.09
C LYS A 64 -3.42 -9.24 -0.74
N TYR A 65 -3.33 -10.56 -0.61
CA TYR A 65 -2.92 -11.24 0.63
C TYR A 65 -1.56 -10.74 1.11
N CYS A 66 -0.61 -10.56 0.20
CA CYS A 66 0.71 -10.02 0.52
C CYS A 66 0.63 -8.59 1.05
N ILE A 67 0.01 -7.66 0.32
CA ILE A 67 -0.01 -6.25 0.75
C ILE A 67 -0.85 -6.01 2.01
N THR A 68 -1.84 -6.85 2.29
CA THR A 68 -2.69 -6.74 3.48
C THR A 68 -2.22 -7.62 4.64
N ALA A 69 -1.06 -8.29 4.53
CA ALA A 69 -0.50 -9.07 5.62
C ALA A 69 -0.19 -8.17 6.83
N THR A 70 -0.66 -8.56 8.01
CA THR A 70 -0.46 -7.80 9.26
C THR A 70 0.51 -8.47 10.22
N GLU A 71 0.73 -9.79 10.09
CA GLU A 71 1.64 -10.55 10.94
C GLU A 71 3.12 -10.31 10.60
N TYR A 72 3.39 -9.93 9.35
CA TYR A 72 4.71 -9.61 8.83
C TYR A 72 4.58 -8.64 7.65
N THR A 73 5.64 -7.89 7.38
CA THR A 73 5.73 -7.06 6.18
C THR A 73 6.05 -7.94 4.98
N CYS A 74 5.03 -8.36 4.24
CA CYS A 74 5.24 -9.11 3.00
C CYS A 74 5.98 -8.26 1.97
N ARG A 75 7.04 -8.81 1.37
CA ARG A 75 7.86 -8.15 0.36
C ARG A 75 7.83 -8.86 -0.98
N SER A 76 7.47 -10.14 -0.99
CA SER A 76 7.33 -10.90 -2.23
C SER A 76 6.44 -12.12 -2.08
N PHE A 77 6.08 -12.74 -3.20
CA PHE A 77 5.45 -14.04 -3.23
C PHE A 77 5.83 -14.82 -4.49
N ALA A 78 5.71 -16.14 -4.43
CA ALA A 78 5.71 -17.00 -5.60
C ALA A 78 4.27 -17.43 -5.92
N TYR A 79 3.91 -17.51 -7.20
CA TYR A 79 2.57 -17.92 -7.63
C TYR A 79 2.63 -18.96 -8.75
N ASN A 80 1.90 -20.05 -8.57
CA ASN A 80 1.71 -21.09 -9.56
C ASN A 80 0.34 -20.91 -10.23
N LYS A 81 0.36 -20.61 -11.53
CA LYS A 81 -0.84 -20.33 -12.33
C LYS A 81 -1.74 -21.55 -12.52
N ASP A 82 -1.16 -22.75 -12.59
CA ASP A 82 -1.88 -24.00 -12.85
C ASP A 82 -2.51 -24.53 -11.57
N ALA A 83 -1.74 -24.55 -10.48
CA ALA A 83 -2.19 -25.01 -9.17
C ALA A 83 -3.06 -23.98 -8.43
N LYS A 84 -3.06 -22.71 -8.85
CA LYS A 84 -3.72 -21.59 -8.14
C LYS A 84 -3.23 -21.48 -6.69
N VAL A 85 -1.92 -21.58 -6.50
CA VAL A 85 -1.26 -21.53 -5.18
C VAL A 85 -0.26 -20.41 -5.16
N CYS A 86 -0.21 -19.66 -4.06
CA CYS A 86 0.89 -18.75 -3.77
C CYS A 86 1.52 -18.98 -2.40
N ALA A 87 2.80 -18.66 -2.33
CA ALA A 87 3.60 -18.66 -1.12
C ALA A 87 4.15 -17.25 -0.88
N LEU A 88 3.75 -16.63 0.23
CA LEU A 88 4.10 -15.24 0.60
C LEU A 88 5.38 -15.21 1.45
N SER A 89 6.19 -14.16 1.31
CA SER A 89 7.47 -14.00 1.99
C SER A 89 7.71 -12.56 2.46
N ASP A 90 8.41 -12.41 3.58
CA ASP A 90 8.93 -11.14 4.12
C ASP A 90 10.28 -10.74 3.50
N VAL A 91 10.81 -11.54 2.58
CA VAL A 91 12.07 -11.31 1.87
C VAL A 91 11.80 -10.86 0.44
N ALA A 92 12.61 -9.96 -0.09
CA ALA A 92 12.67 -9.62 -1.51
C ALA A 92 13.98 -10.13 -2.10
N ALA A 93 13.99 -10.44 -3.40
CA ALA A 93 15.19 -10.86 -4.09
C ALA A 93 16.20 -9.69 -4.16
N THR A 94 17.28 -9.80 -3.38
CA THR A 94 18.34 -8.77 -3.32
C THR A 94 19.38 -8.92 -4.43
N SER A 95 19.45 -10.09 -5.07
CA SER A 95 20.36 -10.38 -6.17
C SER A 95 19.81 -11.52 -7.03
N ALA A 96 20.39 -11.70 -8.22
CA ALA A 96 20.07 -12.84 -9.08
C ALA A 96 20.34 -14.20 -8.40
N ALA A 97 21.28 -14.27 -7.46
CA ALA A 97 21.62 -15.50 -6.74
C ALA A 97 20.56 -15.92 -5.70
N ALA A 98 19.68 -15.00 -5.30
CA ALA A 98 18.56 -15.27 -4.40
C ALA A 98 17.38 -15.94 -5.11
N ILE A 99 17.42 -16.00 -6.45
CA ILE A 99 16.35 -16.54 -7.28
C ILE A 99 16.81 -17.85 -7.92
N LEU A 100 15.93 -18.86 -7.96
CA LEU A 100 16.11 -20.09 -8.70
C LEU A 100 15.13 -20.19 -9.85
N LYS A 101 15.53 -20.87 -10.93
CA LYS A 101 14.63 -21.24 -12.02
C LYS A 101 13.67 -22.31 -11.54
N GLU A 102 12.38 -22.08 -11.72
CA GLU A 102 11.30 -23.00 -11.39
C GLU A 102 10.16 -22.77 -12.39
N PRO A 103 10.03 -23.58 -13.45
CA PRO A 103 9.08 -23.34 -14.54
C PRO A 103 7.61 -23.27 -14.11
N LYS A 104 7.26 -23.85 -12.96
CA LYS A 104 5.87 -23.89 -12.49
C LYS A 104 5.42 -22.63 -11.75
N TYR A 105 6.35 -21.76 -11.38
CA TYR A 105 6.06 -20.62 -10.51
C TYR A 105 6.63 -19.34 -11.12
N ASP A 106 5.89 -18.26 -10.92
CA ASP A 106 6.35 -16.91 -11.20
C ASP A 106 6.61 -16.18 -9.88
N TYR A 107 7.75 -15.51 -9.79
CA TYR A 107 8.12 -14.71 -8.63
C TYR A 107 7.59 -13.28 -8.78
N TYR A 108 7.03 -12.72 -7.71
CA TYR A 108 6.51 -11.36 -7.65
C TYR A 108 7.10 -10.63 -6.47
N GLN A 109 7.83 -9.54 -6.72
CA GLN A 109 8.37 -8.69 -5.67
C GLN A 109 7.67 -7.35 -5.65
N MET A 110 7.45 -6.85 -4.45
CA MET A 110 6.80 -5.57 -4.24
C MET A 110 7.66 -4.46 -4.87
N HIS A 111 7.08 -3.66 -5.74
CA HIS A 111 7.72 -2.47 -6.30
C HIS A 111 6.68 -1.36 -6.47
N PRO A 112 6.13 -0.85 -5.35
CA PRO A 112 5.03 0.09 -5.40
C PRO A 112 5.55 1.51 -5.62
N GLU A 113 4.76 2.29 -6.34
CA GLU A 113 4.90 3.74 -6.41
C GLU A 113 3.77 4.34 -5.58
N TRP A 114 3.96 4.41 -4.25
CA TRP A 114 2.89 4.87 -3.38
C TRP A 114 2.54 6.34 -3.64
N PRO A 115 1.24 6.67 -3.68
CA PRO A 115 0.79 8.01 -3.92
C PRO A 115 1.32 8.98 -2.86
N CYS A 116 1.60 10.21 -3.27
CA CYS A 116 1.94 11.29 -2.36
C CYS A 116 1.50 12.64 -2.92
N ASN A 117 0.99 13.53 -2.06
CA ASN A 117 0.43 14.83 -2.44
C ASN A 117 -0.70 14.69 -3.45
N VAL A 118 -1.67 13.82 -3.15
CA VAL A 118 -2.78 13.48 -4.04
C VAL A 118 -4.09 13.28 -3.28
N SER A 119 -5.20 13.59 -3.94
CA SER A 119 -6.54 13.16 -3.52
C SER A 119 -6.94 11.87 -4.26
N LEU A 120 -7.20 10.81 -3.51
CA LEU A 120 -7.62 9.51 -4.01
C LEU A 120 -9.15 9.43 -4.01
N PRO A 121 -9.79 9.48 -5.19
CA PRO A 121 -11.23 9.33 -5.30
C PRO A 121 -11.69 7.90 -4.98
N TRP A 122 -12.98 7.73 -4.73
CA TRP A 122 -13.58 6.44 -4.34
C TRP A 122 -13.39 5.30 -5.34
N ASN A 123 -13.13 5.62 -6.60
CA ASN A 123 -12.89 4.67 -7.68
C ASN A 123 -11.41 4.27 -7.80
N TYR A 124 -10.51 4.91 -7.04
CA TYR A 124 -9.11 4.53 -7.00
C TYR A 124 -8.95 3.11 -6.44
N LYS A 125 -8.06 2.35 -7.10
CA LYS A 125 -7.62 1.02 -6.72
C LYS A 125 -6.10 0.97 -6.94
N PRO A 126 -5.34 0.22 -6.12
CA PRO A 126 -5.76 -0.61 -4.98
C PRO A 126 -6.20 0.22 -3.75
N ARG A 127 -6.90 -0.40 -2.80
CA ARG A 127 -7.35 0.29 -1.56
C ARG A 127 -6.33 0.22 -0.43
N VAL A 128 -5.10 0.60 -0.78
CA VAL A 128 -3.95 0.61 0.13
C VAL A 128 -3.21 1.91 -0.08
N ILE A 129 -2.73 2.49 1.00
CA ILE A 129 -1.80 3.61 0.99
C ILE A 129 -0.62 3.26 1.89
N ALA A 130 0.54 3.80 1.55
CA ALA A 130 1.72 3.69 2.38
C ALA A 130 2.64 4.88 2.15
N THR A 131 3.69 4.99 2.96
CA THR A 131 4.78 5.93 2.66
C THR A 131 5.47 5.59 1.34
N PRO A 132 5.94 6.57 0.53
CA PRO A 132 6.57 6.37 -0.78
C PRO A 132 7.60 5.25 -0.89
N LEU A 133 8.38 4.98 0.16
CA LEU A 133 9.46 3.98 0.15
C LEU A 133 9.12 2.67 0.87
N TYR A 134 7.88 2.51 1.35
CA TYR A 134 7.41 1.26 1.95
C TYR A 134 7.35 0.13 0.90
N PRO A 135 7.82 -1.11 1.21
CA PRO A 135 8.20 -1.65 2.51
C PRO A 135 9.73 -1.66 2.76
N TYR A 136 10.52 -1.07 1.85
CA TYR A 136 11.97 -1.25 1.84
C TYR A 136 12.68 -0.22 2.70
N HIS A 137 12.21 1.02 2.69
CA HIS A 137 12.85 2.11 3.41
C HIS A 137 11.83 3.03 4.07
N THR A 138 12.30 3.71 5.10
CA THR A 138 11.60 4.83 5.72
C THR A 138 11.84 6.10 4.92
N ILE A 139 10.90 7.03 4.97
CA ILE A 139 11.10 8.40 4.46
C ILE A 139 11.70 9.30 5.55
N ASN A 140 12.45 10.31 5.12
CA ASN A 140 13.02 11.38 5.94
C ASN A 140 13.13 12.64 5.05
N LYS A 141 13.11 13.84 5.65
CA LYS A 141 13.09 15.14 4.98
C LYS A 141 11.99 15.25 3.91
N MET A 142 10.82 14.70 4.22
CA MET A 142 9.68 14.61 3.31
C MET A 142 8.38 14.89 4.05
N ILE A 143 7.48 15.59 3.36
CA ILE A 143 6.10 15.81 3.79
C ILE A 143 5.17 15.28 2.69
N CYS A 144 4.15 14.56 3.10
CA CYS A 144 3.22 13.92 2.19
C CYS A 144 1.79 14.15 2.64
N TYR A 145 0.95 14.62 1.73
CA TYR A 145 -0.48 14.82 1.96
C TYR A 145 -1.29 13.85 1.12
N LEU A 146 -2.26 13.19 1.73
CA LEU A 146 -3.20 12.31 1.06
C LEU A 146 -4.62 12.67 1.49
N ASN A 147 -5.55 12.69 0.54
CA ASN A 147 -6.97 12.80 0.83
C ASN A 147 -7.67 11.53 0.34
N LEU A 148 -8.44 10.88 1.19
CA LEU A 148 -9.27 9.74 0.80
C LEU A 148 -10.71 10.21 0.71
N GLU A 149 -11.36 9.94 -0.42
CA GLU A 149 -12.76 10.32 -0.65
C GLU A 149 -13.63 9.06 -0.83
N ALA A 150 -14.65 8.93 0.02
CA ALA A 150 -15.67 7.90 -0.11
C ALA A 150 -16.70 8.28 -1.18
N PRO A 151 -17.37 7.29 -1.82
CA PRO A 151 -18.46 7.60 -2.73
C PRO A 151 -19.64 8.21 -1.95
N PRO A 152 -20.63 8.81 -2.65
CA PRO A 152 -21.83 9.32 -2.01
C PRO A 152 -22.45 8.28 -1.07
N THR A 153 -23.00 8.75 0.06
CA THR A 153 -23.64 7.93 1.12
C THR A 153 -22.74 6.92 1.85
N ARG A 154 -21.43 6.94 1.60
CA ARG A 154 -20.46 6.08 2.30
C ARG A 154 -19.47 6.91 3.13
N GLN A 155 -18.79 6.24 4.05
CA GLN A 155 -17.69 6.78 4.83
C GLN A 155 -16.40 5.99 4.59
N VAL A 156 -15.26 6.67 4.73
CA VAL A 156 -13.97 6.01 4.69
C VAL A 156 -13.77 5.30 6.03
N ALA A 157 -13.53 4.00 5.99
CA ALA A 157 -13.04 3.23 7.12
C ALA A 157 -11.59 2.85 6.82
N LEU A 158 -10.65 3.52 7.49
CA LEU A 158 -9.21 3.32 7.37
C LEU A 158 -8.74 2.39 8.49
N THR A 159 -7.87 1.44 8.14
CA THR A 159 -7.16 0.60 9.09
C THR A 159 -5.66 0.75 8.84
N LEU A 160 -4.99 1.41 9.77
CA LEU A 160 -3.52 1.46 9.81
C LEU A 160 -3.02 0.09 10.26
N THR A 161 -2.23 -0.57 9.41
CA THR A 161 -1.72 -1.92 9.64
C THR A 161 -0.25 -1.92 10.03
N TYR A 162 0.50 -0.89 9.61
CA TYR A 162 1.92 -0.75 9.90
C TYR A 162 2.26 0.70 10.19
N PHE A 163 3.08 0.93 11.21
CA PHE A 163 3.67 2.22 11.51
C PHE A 163 5.04 2.00 12.14
N TYR A 164 6.02 2.76 11.68
CA TYR A 164 7.34 2.80 12.27
C TYR A 164 7.83 4.24 12.31
N THR A 165 8.44 4.59 13.44
CA THR A 165 9.32 5.74 13.54
C THR A 165 10.44 5.46 14.54
N ASN A 166 11.58 6.12 14.37
CA ASN A 166 12.70 6.07 15.32
C ASN A 166 12.58 7.13 16.44
N LYS A 167 11.39 7.71 16.66
CA LYS A 167 11.10 8.55 17.83
C LYS A 167 10.41 7.73 18.92
N ASP A 168 10.77 8.07 20.16
CA ASP A 168 10.20 7.48 21.37
C ASP A 168 9.18 8.40 22.05
N THR A 169 9.12 9.69 21.69
CA THR A 169 8.24 10.67 22.31
C THR A 169 7.47 11.53 21.29
N CYS A 170 6.20 11.78 21.62
CA CYS A 170 5.29 12.63 20.86
C CYS A 170 5.24 14.04 21.45
N THR A 171 5.38 15.07 20.60
CA THR A 171 5.10 16.48 20.94
C THR A 171 4.14 17.05 19.88
N GLU A 172 3.56 18.23 20.14
CA GLU A 172 2.50 18.80 19.29
C GLU A 172 2.91 19.06 17.83
N ARG A 173 4.22 19.19 17.55
CA ARG A 173 4.81 19.29 16.19
C ARG A 173 5.82 18.18 15.96
N THR A 174 5.40 16.93 16.11
CA THR A 174 6.27 15.78 15.84
C THR A 174 6.09 15.23 14.44
N ASP A 175 7.20 14.76 13.89
CA ASP A 175 7.26 13.77 12.83
C ASP A 175 6.35 12.58 13.15
N GLY A 176 5.67 12.07 12.12
CA GLY A 176 4.69 11.02 12.29
C GLY A 176 3.60 11.05 11.22
N VAL A 177 2.49 10.39 11.52
CA VAL A 177 1.29 10.35 10.69
C VAL A 177 0.13 10.97 11.48
N THR A 178 -0.48 12.01 10.92
CA THR A 178 -1.69 12.63 11.47
C THR A 178 -2.87 12.37 10.55
N ILE A 179 -4.02 12.02 11.11
CA ILE A 179 -5.26 11.80 10.36
C ILE A 179 -6.31 12.79 10.85
N TYR A 180 -6.98 13.47 9.92
CA TYR A 180 -8.00 14.47 10.16
C TYR A 180 -9.34 14.06 9.51
N ASP A 181 -10.44 14.36 10.18
CA ASP A 181 -11.81 14.08 9.73
C ASP A 181 -12.33 15.16 8.76
N GLY A 182 -11.87 15.09 7.51
CA GLY A 182 -12.22 16.08 6.51
C GLY A 182 -11.23 16.14 5.36
N TRP A 183 -11.10 17.34 4.79
CA TRP A 183 -10.29 17.60 3.60
C TRP A 183 -8.93 18.22 3.91
N SER A 184 -8.71 18.74 5.12
CA SER A 184 -7.42 19.38 5.45
C SER A 184 -7.10 19.31 6.94
N GLU A 185 -5.93 19.86 7.30
CA GLU A 185 -5.43 19.91 8.68
C GLU A 185 -6.24 20.83 9.61
N ILE A 186 -7.14 21.65 9.07
CA ILE A 186 -8.03 22.50 9.87
C ILE A 186 -9.16 21.69 10.52
N ASN A 187 -9.43 20.49 9.98
CA ASN A 187 -10.48 19.61 10.47
C ASN A 187 -10.05 18.88 11.74
N THR A 188 -11.02 18.26 12.41
CA THR A 188 -10.78 17.54 13.67
C THR A 188 -9.71 16.47 13.50
N LYS A 189 -8.68 16.51 14.35
CA LYS A 189 -7.64 15.48 14.39
C LYS A 189 -8.21 14.21 15.02
N LEU A 190 -8.26 13.11 14.26
CA LEU A 190 -8.74 11.80 14.72
C LEU A 190 -7.63 10.96 15.36
N ALA A 191 -6.41 11.04 14.81
CA ALA A 191 -5.28 10.28 15.31
C ALA A 191 -3.94 10.97 15.01
N MET A 192 -2.94 10.68 15.85
CA MET A 192 -1.55 11.04 15.66
C MET A 192 -0.65 9.87 16.06
N LEU A 193 0.14 9.36 15.13
CA LEU A 193 1.14 8.31 15.39
C LEU A 193 2.52 8.95 15.27
N CYS A 194 3.26 8.98 16.38
CA CYS A 194 4.56 9.64 16.50
C CYS A 194 5.57 8.86 17.37
N HIS A 195 5.22 7.65 17.79
CA HIS A 195 6.13 6.74 18.47
C HIS A 195 5.86 5.28 18.08
N ASN A 196 6.86 4.41 18.26
CA ASN A 196 6.79 2.98 17.92
C ASN A 196 5.78 2.17 18.77
N SER A 197 5.40 2.66 19.95
CA SER A 197 4.47 1.99 20.88
C SER A 197 2.99 2.17 20.50
N SER A 198 2.70 2.63 19.28
CA SER A 198 1.33 2.83 18.82
C SER A 198 0.64 1.46 18.65
N SER A 199 -0.49 1.25 19.30
CA SER A 199 -1.24 -0.01 19.19
C SER A 199 -1.82 -0.17 17.78
N LEU A 200 -1.38 -1.19 17.06
CA LEU A 200 -1.88 -1.54 15.72
C LEU A 200 -2.58 -2.90 15.75
N PRO A 201 -3.60 -3.14 14.89
CA PRO A 201 -4.12 -2.21 13.89
C PRO A 201 -4.95 -1.06 14.50
N LEU A 202 -4.85 0.13 13.94
CA LEU A 202 -5.66 1.29 14.35
C LEU A 202 -6.78 1.54 13.34
N HIS A 203 -8.02 1.50 13.82
CA HIS A 203 -9.21 1.71 13.02
C HIS A 203 -9.74 3.13 13.16
N ILE A 204 -9.96 3.81 12.02
CA ILE A 204 -10.45 5.18 11.95
C ILE A 204 -11.59 5.25 10.95
N LYS A 205 -12.71 5.87 11.33
CA LYS A 205 -13.84 6.15 10.42
C LYS A 205 -13.97 7.66 10.23
N SER A 206 -14.23 8.12 9.01
CA SER A 206 -14.61 9.52 8.79
C SER A 206 -16.07 9.77 9.10
N SER A 207 -16.40 10.97 9.57
CA SER A 207 -17.79 11.39 9.76
C SER A 207 -18.42 11.87 8.45
N ASN A 208 -17.66 12.60 7.63
CA ASN A 208 -18.18 13.24 6.42
C ASN A 208 -17.89 12.49 5.12
N GLY A 209 -17.19 11.36 5.19
CA GLY A 209 -16.80 10.57 4.03
C GLY A 209 -15.45 10.94 3.43
N THR A 210 -14.67 11.80 4.10
CA THR A 210 -13.34 12.20 3.67
C THR A 210 -12.35 12.10 4.82
N LEU A 211 -11.13 11.62 4.56
CA LEU A 211 -10.02 11.68 5.51
C LEU A 211 -8.85 12.42 4.88
N ALA A 212 -8.25 13.36 5.62
CA ALA A 212 -6.98 13.97 5.25
C ALA A 212 -5.87 13.35 6.10
N ILE A 213 -4.82 12.88 5.44
CA ILE A 213 -3.70 12.18 6.05
C ILE A 213 -2.44 12.96 5.74
N LYS A 214 -1.74 13.36 6.80
CA LYS A 214 -0.44 14.02 6.72
C LYS A 214 0.62 13.09 7.24
N ILE A 215 1.63 12.84 6.41
CA ILE A 215 2.86 12.17 6.81
C ILE A 215 3.95 13.22 6.85
N PHE A 216 4.54 13.42 8.02
CA PHE A 216 5.58 14.42 8.21
C PHE A 216 6.83 13.74 8.74
N ALA A 217 7.93 13.77 7.98
CA ALA A 217 9.21 13.19 8.35
C ALA A 217 10.29 14.26 8.11
N ASN A 218 10.68 15.01 9.13
CA ASN A 218 11.63 16.11 9.01
C ASN A 218 12.98 15.77 9.66
N SER A 219 12.95 15.34 10.91
CA SER A 219 14.12 14.95 11.70
C SER A 219 14.16 13.46 12.02
N SER A 220 13.15 12.70 11.63
CA SER A 220 13.03 11.28 11.93
C SER A 220 12.59 10.47 10.73
N ASN A 221 12.94 9.19 10.81
CA ASN A 221 12.54 8.19 9.84
C ASN A 221 11.10 7.80 10.14
N VAL A 222 10.24 7.85 9.13
CA VAL A 222 8.83 7.47 9.24
C VAL A 222 8.49 6.47 8.14
N SER A 223 7.71 5.46 8.48
CA SER A 223 7.08 4.58 7.51
C SER A 223 5.71 4.15 8.00
N MET A 224 4.76 4.00 7.08
CA MET A 224 3.41 3.56 7.42
C MET A 224 2.78 2.81 6.26
N ALA A 225 1.83 1.93 6.57
CA ALA A 225 0.92 1.35 5.61
C ALA A 225 -0.49 1.25 6.22
N ALA A 226 -1.50 1.46 5.38
CA ALA A 226 -2.89 1.38 5.75
C ALA A 226 -3.73 0.81 4.61
N VAL A 227 -4.77 0.09 4.98
CA VAL A 227 -5.82 -0.37 4.07
C VAL A 227 -7.08 0.44 4.35
N TYR A 228 -7.93 0.64 3.34
CA TYR A 228 -9.20 1.33 3.56
C TYR A 228 -10.36 0.70 2.79
N GLU A 229 -11.55 0.94 3.31
CA GLU A 229 -12.80 0.51 2.70
C GLU A 229 -13.89 1.58 2.87
N PHE A 230 -15.07 1.30 2.31
CA PHE A 230 -16.19 2.24 2.31
C PHE A 230 -17.40 1.65 3.04
N GLY A 231 -17.57 2.06 4.29
CA GLY A 231 -18.71 1.71 5.14
C GLY A 231 -19.94 2.56 4.82
N MET A 232 -21.12 2.15 5.28
CA MET A 232 -22.31 3.02 5.24
C MET A 232 -22.11 4.22 6.19
N LYS A 233 -22.67 5.38 5.83
CA LYS A 233 -22.79 6.49 6.78
C LYS A 233 -23.68 6.06 7.94
N GLU A 234 -23.14 6.09 9.16
CA GLU A 234 -23.97 6.00 10.36
C GLU A 234 -24.84 7.27 10.42
N VAL A 235 -26.17 7.07 10.49
CA VAL A 235 -27.19 8.13 10.49
C VAL A 235 -27.41 8.64 11.91
#